data_AF-A0A945DY16-F1
#
_entry.id   AF-A0A945DY16-F1
#
_cell.length_a   1.000
_cell.length_b   1.000
_cell.length_c   1.000
_cell.angle_alpha   90.00
_cell.angle_beta   90.00
_cell.angle_gamma   90.00
#
_symmetry.space_group_name_H-M   'P 1'
#
loop_
_entity.id
_entity.type
_entity.pdbx_description
1 polymer ?
#
loop_
_entity_poly.entity_id
_entity_poly.type
_entity_poly.pdbx_seq_one_letter_code
_entity_poly.pdbx_strand_id
1 'polypeptide(L)'
;MPVNYLNIYVFAIFGGLAATVGGIFICYTGMSETSYLVYRGMELSTFYLDKNRHDLYLNGLVYSITFGIAFLLLLAVIVIPSPEQIQKRLAATSFTGYPGSTEISVPEEKIPDAEDTSPLDGESMEIELEPDIESYEVNDDEDEESALTGGIDDDDSDVVYGTGRITDEAHKSFVISSPDSAVKFLMRKELDGRPLKSNQDEIYEAWQERGLSRGKLRKHILKIMEWESVPELEVNEIYNQVKDKVYEISHS
;
A
#
# COMPACT_ATOMS: atom_id res chain seq x y z
N MET A 1 11.92 -19.43 46.09
CA MET A 1 11.33 -20.65 45.48
C MET A 1 11.92 -20.80 44.08
N PRO A 2 12.17 -22.03 43.57
CA PRO A 2 12.66 -22.19 42.21
C PRO A 2 11.61 -21.74 41.21
N VAL A 3 11.99 -20.87 40.27
CA VAL A 3 11.10 -20.40 39.21
C VAL A 3 11.00 -21.49 38.14
N ASN A 4 9.80 -22.02 37.90
CA ASN A 4 9.60 -23.03 36.88
C ASN A 4 9.48 -22.38 35.49
N TYR A 5 10.62 -22.09 34.87
CA TYR A 5 10.71 -21.44 33.56
C TYR A 5 9.91 -22.15 32.45
N LEU A 6 9.77 -23.48 32.51
CA LEU A 6 8.95 -24.25 31.56
C LEU A 6 7.51 -23.71 31.52
N ASN A 7 6.90 -23.51 32.69
CA ASN A 7 5.53 -22.99 32.78
C ASN A 7 5.45 -21.56 32.24
N ILE A 8 6.48 -20.72 32.46
CA ILE A 8 6.53 -19.34 31.96
C ILE A 8 6.55 -19.33 30.43
N TYR A 9 7.37 -20.16 29.79
CA TYR A 9 7.40 -20.26 28.32
C TYR A 9 6.06 -20.78 27.76
N VAL A 10 5.44 -21.78 28.40
CA VAL A 10 4.12 -22.29 27.99
C VAL A 10 3.05 -21.20 28.10
N PHE A 11 2.98 -20.47 29.22
CA PHE A 11 2.04 -19.35 29.37
C PHE A 11 2.32 -18.19 28.40
N ALA A 12 3.59 -17.90 28.09
CA ALA A 12 3.95 -16.88 27.11
C ALA A 12 3.51 -17.26 25.68
N ILE A 13 3.70 -18.52 25.27
CA ILE A 13 3.29 -19.01 23.95
C ILE A 13 1.77 -19.02 23.83
N PHE A 14 1.04 -19.61 24.78
CA PHE A 14 -0.43 -19.62 24.74
C PHE A 14 -1.03 -18.22 24.90
N GLY A 15 -0.43 -17.35 25.72
CA GLY A 15 -0.83 -15.95 25.86
C GLY A 15 -0.62 -15.14 24.58
N GLY A 16 0.53 -15.31 23.91
CA GLY A 16 0.82 -14.70 22.61
C GLY A 16 -0.13 -15.17 21.51
N LEU A 17 -0.37 -16.48 21.42
CA LEU A 17 -1.30 -17.05 20.45
C LEU A 17 -2.75 -16.54 20.69
N ALA A 18 -3.22 -16.54 21.94
CA ALA A 18 -4.51 -15.96 22.30
C ALA A 18 -4.61 -14.45 21.98
N ALA A 19 -3.53 -13.69 22.20
CA ALA A 19 -3.45 -12.28 21.84
C ALA A 19 -3.53 -12.08 20.31
N THR A 20 -2.88 -12.91 19.49
CA THR A 20 -2.99 -12.82 18.02
C THR A 20 -4.40 -13.15 17.51
N VAL A 21 -5.10 -14.10 18.12
CA VAL A 21 -6.50 -14.40 17.78
C VAL A 21 -7.42 -13.24 18.19
N GLY A 22 -7.21 -12.66 19.37
CA GLY A 22 -7.93 -11.46 19.81
C GLY A 22 -7.67 -10.24 18.92
N GLY A 23 -6.42 -10.03 18.50
CA GLY A 23 -6.02 -8.96 17.58
C GLY A 23 -6.67 -9.11 16.20
N ILE A 24 -6.67 -10.32 15.64
CA ILE A 24 -7.38 -10.63 14.39
C ILE A 24 -8.86 -10.30 14.52
N PHE A 25 -9.51 -10.75 15.59
CA PHE A 25 -10.94 -10.51 15.81
C PHE A 25 -11.26 -9.01 15.91
N ILE A 26 -10.53 -8.26 16.75
CA ILE A 26 -10.74 -6.82 16.95
C ILE A 26 -10.50 -6.02 15.66
N CYS A 27 -9.44 -6.34 14.91
CA CYS A 27 -9.16 -5.66 13.65
C CYS A 27 -10.22 -5.99 12.59
N TYR A 28 -10.65 -7.26 12.49
CA TYR A 28 -11.71 -7.66 11.56
C TYR A 28 -13.05 -6.99 11.89
N THR A 29 -13.45 -6.90 13.16
CA THR A 29 -14.66 -6.16 13.55
C THR A 29 -14.53 -4.67 13.25
N GLY A 30 -13.40 -4.03 13.57
CA GLY A 30 -13.18 -2.62 13.28
C GLY A 30 -13.20 -2.29 11.78
N MET A 31 -12.66 -3.20 10.95
CA MET A 31 -12.71 -3.13 9.49
C MET A 31 -14.17 -3.21 8.97
N SER A 32 -15.01 -4.05 9.58
CA SER A 32 -16.45 -4.16 9.26
C SER A 32 -17.32 -3.02 9.81
N GLU A 33 -16.83 -2.24 10.78
CA GLU A 33 -17.47 -1.00 11.26
C GLU A 33 -17.07 0.23 10.44
N THR A 34 -15.92 0.18 9.75
CA THR A 34 -15.35 1.28 8.96
C THR A 34 -15.54 1.13 7.45
N SER A 35 -16.07 0.00 6.99
CA SER A 35 -16.40 -0.25 5.58
C SER A 35 -17.77 -0.92 5.41
N TYR A 36 -18.42 -0.69 4.27
CA TYR A 36 -19.65 -1.39 3.91
C TYR A 36 -19.62 -1.84 2.44
N LEU A 37 -20.20 -3.02 2.20
CA LEU A 37 -20.25 -3.66 0.89
C LEU A 37 -21.56 -3.30 0.19
N VAL A 38 -21.48 -2.51 -0.88
CA VAL A 38 -22.62 -2.22 -1.75
C VAL A 38 -22.58 -3.18 -2.93
N TYR A 39 -23.67 -3.94 -3.11
CA TYR A 39 -23.84 -4.82 -4.26
C TYR A 39 -24.43 -4.05 -5.44
N ARG A 40 -23.63 -3.77 -6.48
CA ARG A 40 -24.00 -2.97 -7.64
C ARG A 40 -24.20 -3.83 -8.88
N GLY A 41 -25.23 -4.67 -8.84
CA GLY A 41 -25.71 -5.49 -9.97
C GLY A 41 -24.86 -6.74 -10.27
N MET A 42 -23.57 -6.56 -10.54
CA MET A 42 -22.57 -7.64 -10.62
C MET A 42 -21.28 -7.32 -9.85
N GLU A 43 -21.03 -6.05 -9.51
CA GLU A 43 -19.82 -5.60 -8.82
C GLU A 43 -20.05 -5.46 -7.30
N LEU A 44 -19.05 -5.86 -6.52
CA LEU A 44 -19.05 -5.80 -5.06
C LEU A 44 -18.16 -4.64 -4.59
N SER A 45 -18.66 -3.41 -4.70
CA SER A 45 -17.94 -2.21 -4.31
C SER A 45 -17.85 -2.06 -2.78
N THR A 46 -16.64 -2.06 -2.24
CA THR A 46 -16.32 -1.63 -0.86
C THR A 46 -16.32 -0.12 -0.77
N PHE A 47 -17.22 0.45 0.05
CA PHE A 47 -17.19 1.86 0.44
C PHE A 47 -16.60 1.99 1.84
N TYR A 48 -15.69 2.95 2.02
CA TYR A 48 -15.03 3.24 3.29
C TYR A 48 -15.67 4.48 3.94
N LEU A 49 -15.99 4.40 5.23
CA LEU A 49 -16.47 5.57 6.00
C LEU A 49 -15.32 6.44 6.54
N ASP A 50 -14.15 5.83 6.76
CA ASP A 50 -12.93 6.46 7.26
C ASP A 50 -11.74 5.64 6.73
N LYS A 51 -11.12 6.12 5.65
CA LYS A 51 -10.07 5.41 4.91
C LYS A 51 -8.84 5.16 5.79
N ASN A 52 -8.36 6.20 6.47
CA ASN A 52 -7.22 6.13 7.39
C ASN A 52 -7.45 5.14 8.55
N ARG A 53 -8.67 5.12 9.13
CA ARG A 53 -8.99 4.18 10.22
C ARG A 53 -9.25 2.75 9.74
N HIS A 54 -9.83 2.58 8.56
CA HIS A 54 -9.91 1.28 7.90
C HIS A 54 -8.51 0.70 7.69
N ASP A 55 -7.60 1.50 7.12
CA ASP A 55 -6.24 1.07 6.80
C ASP A 55 -5.40 0.80 8.06
N LEU A 56 -5.67 1.51 9.17
CA LEU A 56 -5.12 1.16 10.49
C LEU A 56 -5.56 -0.24 10.95
N TYR A 57 -6.85 -0.59 10.79
CA TYR A 57 -7.34 -1.94 11.11
C TYR A 57 -6.81 -3.01 10.14
N LEU A 58 -6.69 -2.71 8.85
CA LEU A 58 -6.12 -3.61 7.85
C LEU A 58 -4.65 -3.92 8.12
N ASN A 59 -3.84 -2.90 8.41
CA ASN A 59 -2.44 -3.08 8.83
C ASN A 59 -2.36 -3.87 10.16
N GLY A 60 -3.22 -3.56 11.14
CA GLY A 60 -3.34 -4.32 12.39
C GLY A 60 -3.67 -5.80 12.17
N LEU A 61 -4.57 -6.10 11.23
CA LEU A 61 -4.91 -7.47 10.83
C LEU A 61 -3.69 -8.20 10.24
N VAL A 62 -2.96 -7.56 9.32
CA VAL A 62 -1.73 -8.12 8.72
C VAL A 62 -0.67 -8.41 9.78
N TYR A 63 -0.40 -7.47 10.70
CA TYR A 63 0.53 -7.72 11.81
C TYR A 63 0.06 -8.85 12.74
N SER A 64 -1.24 -8.93 13.05
CA SER A 64 -1.77 -10.00 13.92
C SER A 64 -1.74 -11.39 13.24
N ILE A 65 -1.93 -11.46 11.92
CA ILE A 65 -1.79 -12.70 11.13
C ILE A 65 -0.32 -13.13 11.03
N THR A 66 0.61 -12.23 10.71
CA THR A 66 2.04 -12.56 10.60
C THR A 66 2.62 -13.02 11.95
N PHE A 67 2.29 -12.37 13.07
CA PHE A 67 2.63 -12.88 14.40
C PHE A 67 1.98 -14.23 14.70
N GLY A 68 0.73 -14.46 14.30
CA GLY A 68 0.07 -15.76 14.44
C GLY A 68 0.82 -16.88 13.70
N ILE A 69 1.24 -16.62 12.46
CA ILE A 69 2.06 -17.53 11.65
C ILE A 69 3.42 -17.77 12.34
N ALA A 70 4.08 -16.72 12.84
CA ALA A 70 5.35 -16.85 13.57
C ALA A 70 5.21 -17.71 14.84
N PHE A 71 4.13 -17.54 15.61
CA PHE A 71 3.84 -18.40 16.76
C PHE A 71 3.55 -19.85 16.36
N LEU A 72 2.86 -20.10 15.24
CA LEU A 72 2.63 -21.46 14.73
C LEU A 72 3.93 -22.12 14.25
N LEU A 73 4.83 -21.39 13.60
CA LEU A 73 6.16 -21.88 13.22
C LEU A 73 7.02 -22.18 14.45
N LEU A 74 7.02 -21.31 15.46
CA LEU A 74 7.70 -21.52 16.74
C LEU A 74 7.15 -22.77 17.46
N LEU A 75 5.82 -22.94 17.48
CA LEU A 75 5.16 -24.12 18.05
C LEU A 75 5.55 -25.39 17.27
N ALA A 76 5.59 -25.34 15.94
CA ALA A 76 6.06 -26.45 15.11
C ALA A 76 7.51 -26.84 15.43
N VAL A 77 8.42 -25.86 15.58
CA VAL A 77 9.82 -26.10 15.98
C VAL A 77 9.94 -26.73 17.38
N ILE A 78 9.03 -26.42 18.31
CA ILE A 78 8.98 -27.06 19.64
C ILE A 78 8.38 -28.47 19.58
N VAL A 79 7.41 -28.71 18.71
CA VAL A 79 6.68 -30.00 18.61
C VAL A 79 7.42 -31.02 17.74
N ILE A 80 8.20 -30.59 16.75
CA ILE A 80 9.09 -31.47 15.97
C ILE A 80 10.22 -31.94 16.90
N PRO A 81 10.30 -33.24 17.24
CA PRO A 81 11.34 -33.73 18.13
C PRO A 81 12.69 -33.68 17.42
N SER A 82 13.69 -33.01 18.00
CA SER A 82 15.02 -32.93 17.37
C SER A 82 15.65 -34.32 17.20
N PRO A 83 16.48 -34.56 16.18
CA PRO A 83 17.06 -35.88 15.91
C PRO A 83 17.86 -36.41 17.11
N GLU A 84 18.50 -35.55 17.90
CA GLU A 84 19.13 -35.95 19.16
C GLU A 84 18.14 -36.47 20.21
N GLN A 85 16.95 -35.88 20.33
CA GLN A 85 15.93 -36.35 21.27
C GLN A 85 15.33 -37.68 20.81
N ILE A 86 15.19 -37.88 19.49
CA ILE A 86 14.80 -39.17 18.91
C ILE A 86 15.88 -40.22 19.24
N GLN A 87 17.15 -39.94 18.96
CA GLN A 87 18.27 -40.82 19.28
C GLN A 87 18.37 -41.13 20.78
N LYS A 88 18.23 -40.13 21.66
CA LYS A 88 18.24 -40.32 23.13
C LYS A 88 17.06 -41.17 23.60
N ARG A 89 15.88 -41.08 22.97
CA ARG A 89 14.75 -41.99 23.24
C ARG A 89 15.01 -43.41 22.74
N LEU A 90 15.51 -43.58 21.52
CA LEU A 90 15.87 -44.90 20.97
C LEU A 90 16.95 -45.60 21.81
N ALA A 91 17.99 -44.87 22.22
CA ALA A 91 19.05 -45.37 23.10
C ALA A 91 18.53 -45.75 24.50
N ALA A 92 17.60 -44.97 25.06
CA ALA A 92 16.94 -45.32 26.31
C ALA A 92 16.06 -46.59 26.18
N THR A 93 15.37 -46.77 25.05
CA THR A 93 14.58 -47.97 24.76
C THR A 93 15.44 -49.23 24.67
N SER A 94 16.72 -49.13 24.26
CA SER A 94 17.61 -50.30 24.13
C SER A 94 18.10 -50.94 25.45
N PHE A 95 17.73 -50.43 26.63
CA PHE A 95 18.19 -50.99 27.93
C PHE A 95 17.10 -51.70 28.79
N THR A 96 15.88 -51.86 28.29
CA THR A 96 14.83 -52.67 28.97
C THR A 96 14.31 -53.75 28.02
N GLY A 97 14.68 -55.02 28.26
CA GLY A 97 14.64 -56.05 27.22
C GLY A 97 13.42 -56.96 27.17
N TYR A 98 13.14 -57.42 25.94
CA TYR A 98 12.57 -58.73 25.55
C TYR A 98 11.09 -59.05 25.88
N PRO A 99 10.38 -59.83 25.03
CA PRO A 99 10.53 -60.08 23.58
C PRO A 99 9.29 -59.63 22.75
N GLY A 100 9.46 -59.42 21.43
CA GLY A 100 8.32 -59.08 20.55
C GLY A 100 8.63 -58.89 19.07
N SER A 101 9.11 -59.95 18.38
CA SER A 101 9.07 -60.17 16.91
C SER A 101 9.49 -59.05 15.93
N THR A 102 10.59 -59.32 15.19
CA THR A 102 10.61 -59.45 13.69
C THR A 102 10.01 -58.33 12.82
N GLU A 103 10.68 -57.71 11.82
CA GLU A 103 12.07 -57.71 11.30
C GLU A 103 12.14 -56.66 10.13
N ILE A 104 13.33 -56.39 9.55
CA ILE A 104 13.56 -55.80 8.19
C ILE A 104 13.12 -54.32 7.97
N SER A 105 13.86 -53.40 7.32
CA SER A 105 15.29 -53.25 6.97
C SER A 105 15.59 -51.78 6.57
N VAL A 106 16.87 -51.36 6.61
CA VAL A 106 17.41 -50.11 6.01
C VAL A 106 18.22 -50.48 4.74
N PRO A 107 18.36 -49.59 3.71
CA PRO A 107 19.56 -48.72 3.54
C PRO A 107 19.19 -47.22 3.28
N GLU A 108 20.00 -46.18 3.56
CA GLU A 108 21.37 -45.82 3.07
C GLU A 108 21.34 -45.26 1.62
N GLU A 109 22.03 -44.18 1.20
CA GLU A 109 23.08 -43.28 1.76
C GLU A 109 22.59 -41.78 1.65
N LYS A 110 23.29 -40.61 1.60
CA LYS A 110 24.69 -40.09 1.58
C LYS A 110 24.70 -38.58 1.98
N ILE A 111 25.85 -38.03 2.43
CA ILE A 111 26.22 -36.59 2.39
C ILE A 111 27.71 -36.47 1.97
N PRO A 112 28.14 -35.43 1.22
CA PRO A 112 28.97 -34.33 1.80
C PRO A 112 28.54 -32.93 1.28
N ASP A 113 28.70 -31.78 1.95
CA ASP A 113 29.68 -31.22 2.93
C ASP A 113 30.80 -30.33 2.31
N ALA A 114 31.18 -29.28 3.07
CA ALA A 114 32.09 -28.15 2.77
C ALA A 114 31.58 -27.15 1.69
N GLU A 115 31.32 -25.86 1.96
CA GLU A 115 32.09 -24.78 2.66
C GLU A 115 33.34 -24.27 1.91
N ASP A 116 33.40 -22.95 1.65
CA ASP A 116 34.49 -22.11 2.18
C ASP A 116 34.15 -20.59 2.25
N THR A 117 34.92 -19.89 3.10
CA THR A 117 35.18 -18.45 3.38
C THR A 117 34.80 -17.33 2.34
N SER A 118 34.74 -16.02 2.66
CA SER A 118 34.93 -15.19 3.88
C SER A 118 34.32 -13.75 3.74
N PRO A 119 34.30 -12.89 4.79
CA PRO A 119 33.64 -11.57 4.78
C PRO A 119 34.57 -10.39 4.39
N LEU A 120 34.03 -9.16 4.48
CA LEU A 120 34.59 -7.78 4.42
C LEU A 120 33.66 -6.92 3.52
N ASP A 121 33.43 -5.62 3.73
CA ASP A 121 33.43 -4.83 4.97
C ASP A 121 32.46 -3.64 4.77
N GLY A 122 32.16 -2.83 5.80
CA GLY A 122 31.16 -1.76 5.69
C GLY A 122 31.65 -0.46 5.04
N GLU A 123 30.95 0.02 4.01
CA GLU A 123 30.95 1.44 3.61
C GLU A 123 29.55 2.05 3.78
N SER A 124 29.51 3.31 4.22
CA SER A 124 28.30 4.10 4.37
C SER A 124 27.84 4.65 3.04
N MET A 125 26.61 4.34 2.63
CA MET A 125 25.95 4.99 1.50
C MET A 125 24.75 5.79 2.02
N GLU A 126 24.84 7.11 1.92
CA GLU A 126 23.66 7.98 2.02
C GLU A 126 22.79 7.68 0.80
N ILE A 127 21.60 7.12 1.02
CA ILE A 127 20.59 6.96 -0.03
C ILE A 127 19.81 8.28 -0.08
N GLU A 128 20.26 9.15 -0.96
CA GLU A 128 19.59 10.40 -1.32
C GLU A 128 18.21 10.06 -1.91
N LEU A 129 17.17 10.75 -1.44
CA LEU A 129 15.78 10.44 -1.77
C LEU A 129 15.39 11.06 -3.12
N GLU A 130 15.88 10.47 -4.21
CA GLU A 130 15.28 10.65 -5.53
C GLU A 130 13.82 10.13 -5.50
N PRO A 131 12.82 10.94 -5.93
CA PRO A 131 11.44 10.50 -5.93
C PRO A 131 11.17 9.59 -7.14
N ASP A 132 10.73 8.35 -6.89
CA ASP A 132 10.23 7.45 -7.93
C ASP A 132 9.11 8.11 -8.75
N ILE A 133 9.48 8.62 -9.92
CA ILE A 133 8.54 9.08 -10.93
C ILE A 133 8.02 7.85 -11.68
N GLU A 134 6.96 7.24 -11.15
CA GLU A 134 6.22 6.17 -11.82
C GLU A 134 5.91 6.57 -13.27
N SER A 135 6.67 5.99 -14.20
CA SER A 135 6.50 6.18 -15.62
C SER A 135 5.32 5.35 -16.10
N TYR A 136 4.11 5.78 -15.72
CA TYR A 136 2.88 5.28 -16.30
C TYR A 136 2.94 5.45 -17.82
N GLU A 137 3.08 4.34 -18.53
CA GLU A 137 3.16 4.33 -19.99
C GLU A 137 1.88 4.96 -20.56
N VAL A 138 2.07 5.91 -21.47
CA VAL A 138 0.95 6.65 -22.06
C VAL A 138 0.28 5.75 -23.08
N ASN A 139 -0.91 5.26 -22.75
CA ASN A 139 -1.79 4.60 -23.71
C ASN A 139 -2.47 5.66 -24.61
N ASP A 140 -1.67 6.29 -25.47
CA ASP A 140 -2.14 7.16 -26.56
C ASP A 140 -2.81 6.29 -27.64
N ASP A 141 -4.09 5.93 -27.43
CA ASP A 141 -5.02 5.43 -28.48
C ASP A 141 -6.48 5.29 -27.95
N GLU A 142 -7.08 6.38 -27.43
CA GLU A 142 -8.54 6.48 -27.20
C GLU A 142 -9.11 7.82 -27.74
N ASP A 143 -8.77 8.15 -28.99
CA ASP A 143 -9.52 9.12 -29.81
C ASP A 143 -10.77 8.43 -30.43
N GLU A 144 -11.77 8.09 -29.62
CA GLU A 144 -13.14 7.87 -30.11
C GLU A 144 -14.03 9.08 -29.77
N GLU A 145 -14.66 9.66 -30.79
CA GLU A 145 -15.56 10.80 -30.64
C GLU A 145 -16.75 10.45 -29.74
N SER A 146 -16.81 11.03 -28.54
CA SER A 146 -18.02 11.03 -27.72
C SER A 146 -19.05 12.02 -28.29
N ALA A 147 -19.58 11.70 -29.48
CA ALA A 147 -20.49 12.51 -30.29
C ALA A 147 -21.93 12.58 -29.72
N LEU A 148 -22.05 12.79 -28.41
CA LEU A 148 -23.30 12.89 -27.65
C LEU A 148 -23.26 14.03 -26.60
N THR A 149 -22.57 15.13 -26.87
CA THR A 149 -22.69 16.38 -26.10
C THR A 149 -24.02 17.09 -26.40
N GLY A 150 -25.15 16.42 -26.15
CA GLY A 150 -26.43 17.07 -25.97
C GLY A 150 -26.38 17.85 -24.67
N GLY A 151 -26.58 19.18 -24.75
CA GLY A 151 -26.22 20.16 -23.70
C GLY A 151 -26.41 19.69 -22.26
N ILE A 152 -25.29 19.31 -21.65
CA ILE A 152 -25.08 19.37 -20.20
C ILE A 152 -24.69 20.81 -19.94
N ASP A 153 -25.31 21.47 -18.96
CA ASP A 153 -24.94 22.85 -18.62
C ASP A 153 -23.46 22.91 -18.17
N ASP A 154 -22.68 23.84 -18.71
CA ASP A 154 -21.21 23.84 -18.56
C ASP A 154 -20.77 23.86 -17.08
N ASP A 155 -21.54 24.56 -16.22
CA ASP A 155 -21.38 24.61 -14.76
C ASP A 155 -21.35 23.21 -14.11
N ASP A 156 -22.13 22.25 -14.62
CA ASP A 156 -22.20 20.89 -14.07
C ASP A 156 -20.91 20.11 -14.39
N SER A 157 -20.17 20.49 -15.44
CA SER A 157 -18.89 19.90 -15.82
C SER A 157 -17.69 20.48 -15.04
N ASP A 158 -17.86 21.60 -14.34
CA ASP A 158 -16.77 22.29 -13.63
C ASP A 158 -16.09 21.38 -12.61
N VAL A 159 -14.76 21.52 -12.50
CA VAL A 159 -13.94 20.68 -11.64
C VAL A 159 -14.22 20.93 -10.16
N VAL A 160 -14.39 22.19 -9.74
CA VAL A 160 -14.44 22.57 -8.31
C VAL A 160 -15.85 22.48 -7.74
N TYR A 161 -16.86 22.92 -8.50
CA TYR A 161 -18.24 23.08 -8.05
C TYR A 161 -19.26 22.20 -8.79
N GLY A 162 -18.94 21.74 -10.00
CA GLY A 162 -19.82 20.88 -10.79
C GLY A 162 -20.00 19.48 -10.22
N THR A 163 -21.00 18.74 -10.72
CA THR A 163 -21.30 17.37 -10.26
C THR A 163 -21.30 16.30 -11.37
N GLY A 164 -21.35 16.72 -12.64
CA GLY A 164 -21.24 15.87 -13.82
C GLY A 164 -19.81 15.43 -14.14
N ARG A 165 -19.61 14.78 -15.29
CA ARG A 165 -18.27 14.40 -15.77
C ARG A 165 -17.47 15.62 -16.21
N ILE A 166 -16.18 15.60 -15.92
CA ILE A 166 -15.22 16.66 -16.28
C ILE A 166 -14.79 16.45 -17.74
N THR A 167 -15.09 17.43 -18.60
CA THR A 167 -14.74 17.45 -20.02
C THR A 167 -13.28 17.92 -20.24
N ASP A 168 -12.76 17.83 -21.46
CA ASP A 168 -11.44 18.40 -21.78
C ASP A 168 -11.44 19.94 -21.70
N GLU A 169 -12.56 20.57 -22.03
CA GLU A 169 -12.76 22.01 -21.84
C GLU A 169 -12.77 22.39 -20.34
N ALA A 170 -13.39 21.56 -19.48
CA ALA A 170 -13.32 21.74 -18.03
C ALA A 170 -11.90 21.55 -17.46
N HIS A 171 -11.05 20.67 -18.04
CA HIS A 171 -9.63 20.61 -17.66
C HIS A 171 -8.91 21.94 -17.97
N LYS A 172 -9.18 22.53 -19.14
CA LYS A 172 -8.58 23.80 -19.55
C LYS A 172 -9.09 24.98 -18.72
N SER A 173 -10.41 25.07 -18.48
CA SER A 173 -11.01 26.15 -17.69
C SER A 173 -10.53 26.13 -16.24
N PHE A 174 -10.36 24.94 -15.64
CA PHE A 174 -9.86 24.76 -14.27
C PHE A 174 -8.45 25.33 -14.03
N VAL A 175 -7.54 25.23 -15.02
CA VAL A 175 -6.21 25.88 -14.93
C VAL A 175 -6.32 27.40 -14.83
N ILE A 176 -7.32 27.98 -15.52
CA ILE A 176 -7.53 29.43 -15.60
C ILE A 176 -8.35 29.94 -14.40
N SER A 177 -9.37 29.21 -13.97
CA SER A 177 -10.23 29.60 -12.83
C SER A 177 -9.58 29.33 -11.47
N SER A 178 -8.78 28.27 -11.36
CA SER A 178 -8.21 27.77 -10.10
C SER A 178 -6.75 27.31 -10.24
N PRO A 179 -5.81 28.18 -10.68
CA PRO A 179 -4.40 27.81 -10.90
C PRO A 179 -3.71 27.24 -9.66
N ASP A 180 -4.10 27.67 -8.45
CA ASP A 180 -3.63 27.11 -7.17
C ASP A 180 -3.98 25.61 -7.04
N SER A 181 -5.27 25.28 -7.17
CA SER A 181 -5.77 23.90 -7.13
C SER A 181 -5.19 23.04 -8.25
N ALA A 182 -5.01 23.61 -9.46
CA ALA A 182 -4.43 22.90 -10.60
C ALA A 182 -2.96 22.52 -10.36
N VAL A 183 -2.15 23.45 -9.84
CA VAL A 183 -0.73 23.18 -9.51
C VAL A 183 -0.61 22.19 -8.33
N LYS A 184 -1.44 22.34 -7.28
CA LYS A 184 -1.47 21.39 -6.16
C LYS A 184 -1.83 19.97 -6.58
N PHE A 185 -2.86 19.82 -7.42
CA PHE A 185 -3.29 18.53 -7.96
C PHE A 185 -2.22 17.90 -8.87
N LEU A 186 -1.55 18.71 -9.71
CA LEU A 186 -0.45 18.24 -10.55
C LEU A 186 0.73 17.76 -9.70
N MET A 187 1.21 18.59 -8.77
CA MET A 187 2.43 18.35 -7.99
C MET A 187 2.23 17.43 -6.77
N ARG A 188 0.97 17.14 -6.39
CA ARG A 188 0.56 16.41 -5.17
C ARG A 188 1.23 16.93 -3.88
N LYS A 189 1.39 18.25 -3.81
CA LYS A 189 1.99 19.00 -2.68
C LYS A 189 1.21 20.30 -2.47
N GLU A 190 1.22 20.83 -1.24
CA GLU A 190 0.83 22.22 -0.97
C GLU A 190 1.86 23.20 -1.59
N LEU A 191 1.51 24.48 -1.76
CA LEU A 191 2.45 25.49 -2.31
C LEU A 191 3.74 25.63 -1.48
N ASP A 192 3.67 25.35 -0.17
CA ASP A 192 4.79 25.28 0.77
C ASP A 192 5.73 24.07 0.51
N GLY A 193 5.53 23.28 -0.55
CA GLY A 193 6.27 22.05 -0.83
C GLY A 193 5.96 20.86 0.11
N ARG A 194 5.15 21.08 1.15
CA ARG A 194 4.68 20.08 2.12
C ARG A 194 3.77 19.04 1.43
N PRO A 195 3.68 17.80 1.96
CA PRO A 195 2.65 16.85 1.52
C PRO A 195 1.25 17.44 1.68
N LEU A 196 0.31 16.96 0.87
CA LEU A 196 -1.10 17.32 0.95
C LEU A 196 -1.72 16.92 2.29
N LYS A 197 -2.85 17.56 2.61
CA LYS A 197 -3.67 17.21 3.76
C LYS A 197 -4.68 16.15 3.34
N SER A 198 -4.96 15.18 4.21
CA SER A 198 -5.91 14.08 3.93
C SER A 198 -7.28 14.56 3.39
N ASN A 199 -7.76 15.73 3.84
CA ASN A 199 -9.04 16.30 3.41
C ASN A 199 -8.98 17.00 2.02
N GLN A 200 -7.78 17.19 1.44
CA GLN A 200 -7.58 17.59 0.05
C GLN A 200 -7.47 16.36 -0.85
N ASP A 201 -6.84 15.28 -0.38
CA ASP A 201 -6.74 14.03 -1.15
C ASP A 201 -8.12 13.40 -1.42
N GLU A 202 -9.05 13.45 -0.46
CA GLU A 202 -10.46 13.06 -0.68
C GLU A 202 -11.14 13.88 -1.80
N ILE A 203 -10.92 15.19 -1.84
CA ILE A 203 -11.45 16.08 -2.90
C ILE A 203 -10.81 15.74 -4.25
N TYR A 204 -9.51 15.46 -4.26
CA TYR A 204 -8.78 15.12 -5.47
C TYR A 204 -9.15 13.73 -6.00
N GLU A 205 -9.41 12.75 -5.13
CA GLU A 205 -9.98 11.44 -5.51
C GLU A 205 -11.35 11.62 -6.17
N ALA A 206 -12.25 12.42 -5.59
CA ALA A 206 -13.54 12.73 -6.21
C ALA A 206 -13.42 13.42 -7.59
N TRP A 207 -12.42 14.31 -7.78
CA TRP A 207 -12.15 14.90 -9.10
C TRP A 207 -11.63 13.86 -10.11
N GLN A 208 -10.79 12.91 -9.68
CA GLN A 208 -10.30 11.82 -10.54
C GLN A 208 -11.44 10.86 -10.94
N GLU A 209 -12.34 10.51 -10.03
CA GLU A 209 -13.55 9.71 -10.35
C GLU A 209 -14.46 10.41 -11.37
N ARG A 210 -14.56 11.75 -11.30
CA ARG A 210 -15.31 12.57 -12.28
C ARG A 210 -14.59 12.73 -13.63
N GLY A 211 -13.32 12.33 -13.74
CA GLY A 211 -12.54 12.30 -14.99
C GLY A 211 -11.32 13.22 -15.05
N LEU A 212 -10.97 13.95 -13.98
CA LEU A 212 -9.79 14.82 -13.95
C LEU A 212 -8.49 14.00 -13.95
N SER A 213 -7.73 14.05 -15.05
CA SER A 213 -6.48 13.31 -15.20
C SER A 213 -5.26 14.21 -15.01
N ARG A 214 -4.29 13.80 -14.17
CA ARG A 214 -3.00 14.52 -13.99
C ARG A 214 -2.24 14.65 -15.32
N GLY A 215 -2.33 13.65 -16.20
CA GLY A 215 -1.71 13.68 -17.53
C GLY A 215 -2.36 14.71 -18.46
N LYS A 216 -3.70 14.72 -18.54
CA LYS A 216 -4.44 15.73 -19.33
C LYS A 216 -4.21 17.14 -18.78
N LEU A 217 -4.27 17.31 -17.45
CA LEU A 217 -4.00 18.60 -16.81
C LEU A 217 -2.56 19.08 -17.06
N ARG A 218 -1.56 18.20 -16.99
CA ARG A 218 -0.16 18.52 -17.37
C ARG A 218 -0.06 18.98 -18.82
N LYS A 219 -0.71 18.27 -19.77
CA LYS A 219 -0.75 18.63 -21.20
C LYS A 219 -1.37 20.01 -21.43
N HIS A 220 -2.43 20.36 -20.71
CA HIS A 220 -3.05 21.69 -20.76
C HIS A 220 -2.21 22.79 -20.11
N ILE A 221 -1.59 22.54 -18.95
CA ILE A 221 -0.69 23.50 -18.29
C ILE A 221 0.52 23.80 -19.19
N LEU A 222 1.20 22.79 -19.74
CA LEU A 222 2.31 22.98 -20.68
C LEU A 222 1.90 23.82 -21.90
N LYS A 223 0.71 23.56 -22.46
CA LYS A 223 0.15 24.29 -23.59
C LYS A 223 -0.25 25.74 -23.27
N ILE A 224 -0.70 26.02 -22.05
CA ILE A 224 -1.04 27.38 -21.56
C ILE A 224 0.23 28.18 -21.25
N MET A 225 1.29 27.53 -20.80
CA MET A 225 2.56 28.14 -20.40
C MET A 225 3.60 28.25 -21.52
N GLU A 226 3.32 27.67 -22.70
CA GLU A 226 4.29 27.49 -23.80
C GLU A 226 5.57 26.74 -23.36
N TRP A 227 5.41 25.80 -22.41
CA TRP A 227 6.50 25.02 -21.83
C TRP A 227 6.71 23.68 -22.56
N GLU A 228 7.98 23.34 -22.83
CA GLU A 228 8.38 22.03 -23.39
C GLU A 228 8.32 20.92 -22.32
N SER A 229 8.65 21.24 -21.06
CA SER A 229 8.56 20.36 -19.90
C SER A 229 8.15 21.15 -18.65
N VAL A 230 7.76 20.47 -17.57
CA VAL A 230 7.44 21.15 -16.29
C VAL A 230 8.77 21.54 -15.64
N PRO A 231 9.01 22.82 -15.29
CA PRO A 231 10.27 23.23 -14.69
C PRO A 231 10.56 22.54 -13.34
N GLU A 232 11.82 22.20 -13.11
CA GLU A 232 12.34 21.67 -11.83
C GLU A 232 12.55 22.80 -10.81
N LEU A 233 11.47 23.53 -10.51
CA LEU A 233 11.43 24.66 -9.59
C LEU A 233 10.57 24.34 -8.36
N GLU A 234 10.61 25.21 -7.34
CA GLU A 234 9.72 25.05 -6.18
C GLU A 234 8.25 25.19 -6.60
N VAL A 235 7.35 24.46 -5.92
CA VAL A 235 5.89 24.46 -6.20
C VAL A 235 5.30 25.88 -6.16
N ASN A 236 5.85 26.74 -5.29
CA ASN A 236 5.49 28.15 -5.19
C ASN A 236 5.89 28.95 -6.45
N GLU A 237 7.11 28.75 -6.97
CA GLU A 237 7.60 29.43 -8.17
C GLU A 237 6.83 28.99 -9.43
N ILE A 238 6.55 27.69 -9.55
CA ILE A 238 5.68 27.14 -10.62
C ILE A 238 4.29 27.77 -10.53
N TYR A 239 3.70 27.83 -9.33
CA TYR A 239 2.40 28.49 -9.11
C TYR A 239 2.42 29.97 -9.50
N ASN A 240 3.44 30.73 -9.13
CA ASN A 240 3.52 32.15 -9.48
C ASN A 240 3.62 32.35 -11.00
N GLN A 241 4.43 31.56 -11.71
CA GLN A 241 4.50 31.64 -13.17
C GLN A 241 3.16 31.29 -13.84
N VAL A 242 2.50 30.20 -13.40
CA VAL A 242 1.17 29.80 -13.92
C VAL A 242 0.13 30.88 -13.65
N LYS A 243 0.11 31.45 -12.43
CA LYS A 243 -0.78 32.54 -12.04
C LYS A 243 -0.56 33.80 -12.87
N ASP A 244 0.69 34.18 -13.13
CA ASP A 244 1.01 35.39 -13.89
C ASP A 244 0.59 35.24 -15.37
N LYS A 245 0.76 34.05 -15.98
CA LYS A 245 0.22 33.77 -17.33
C LYS A 245 -1.30 33.66 -17.36
N VAL A 246 -1.93 33.08 -16.36
CA VAL A 246 -3.40 33.10 -16.22
C VAL A 246 -3.91 34.54 -16.04
N TYR A 247 -3.15 35.42 -15.39
CA TYR A 247 -3.45 36.84 -15.29
C TYR A 247 -3.34 37.55 -16.65
N GLU A 248 -2.26 37.33 -17.41
CA GLU A 248 -2.12 37.83 -18.79
C GLU A 248 -3.30 37.38 -19.69
N ILE A 249 -3.62 36.08 -19.69
CA ILE A 249 -4.66 35.48 -20.54
C ILE A 249 -6.07 35.98 -20.17
N SER A 250 -6.32 36.32 -18.91
CA SER A 250 -7.61 36.85 -18.45
C SER A 250 -7.77 38.37 -18.59
N HIS A 251 -6.71 39.08 -18.98
CA HIS A 251 -6.68 40.55 -19.11
C HIS A 251 -6.24 41.03 -20.51
N SER A 252 -6.22 40.13 -21.50
CA SER A 252 -5.92 40.41 -22.92
C SER A 252 -7.15 40.40 -23.83
#